data_AF-I1LIY6-F1
#
_entry.id   AF-I1LIY6-F1
#
_cell.length_a   1.000
_cell.length_b   1.000
_cell.length_c   1.000
_cell.angle_alpha   90.00
_cell.angle_beta   90.00
_cell.angle_gamma   90.00
#
_symmetry.space_group_name_H-M   'P 1'
#
loop_
_entity.id
_entity.type
_entity.pdbx_description
1 polymer ?
#
loop_
_entity_poly.entity_id
_entity_poly.type
_entity_poly.pdbx_seq_one_letter_code
_entity_poly.pdbx_strand_id
1 'polypeptide(L)'
;MILQPIRLASHASLGLLLNDNPCPSTSSLCWGQRVIDIRVQEDRKVCHGVLVTYSIDVVIKDVKKFLSETQSEIIILEVRTEFGHEDPPEFNKYLEEQLGDYLVPHDENVFEKTIAEVLPKRVICVWKPIKSPQPKTGSPLWSAGYLRDNWINTDLPSTKFESNMKHLSEQQPVTSRKYFYRVENIVTPVADNPVLCVKPVTERTHGFARLFMSQCFSKGYADRLQIFSTDFIDQDFVDACVGLTCARVEGRA
;
A
#
# COMPACT_ATOMS: atom_id res chain seq x y z
N MET A 1 3.08 -7.03 27.89
CA MET A 1 2.10 -6.15 27.23
C MET A 1 2.87 -5.18 26.33
N ILE A 2 3.26 -5.64 25.14
CA ILE A 2 3.89 -4.81 24.11
C ILE A 2 2.75 -4.48 23.13
N LEU A 3 2.09 -3.35 23.37
CA LEU A 3 1.04 -2.81 22.50
C LEU A 3 1.76 -1.88 21.53
N GLN A 4 1.98 -2.32 20.29
CA GLN A 4 2.48 -1.43 19.23
C GLN A 4 1.38 -1.19 18.20
N PRO A 5 1.32 0.03 17.65
CA PRO A 5 0.23 0.45 16.76
C PRO A 5 0.25 -0.35 15.46
N ILE A 6 -0.85 -0.31 14.71
CA ILE A 6 -1.04 -1.02 13.43
C ILE A 6 0.21 -0.90 12.54
N ARG A 7 0.95 -2.02 12.46
CA ARG A 7 2.15 -2.19 11.63
C ARG A 7 1.80 -3.11 10.49
N LEU A 8 1.51 -2.49 9.35
CA LEU A 8 1.19 -3.22 8.11
C LEU A 8 2.47 -3.35 7.29
N ALA A 9 2.90 -4.59 7.09
CA ALA A 9 4.07 -4.92 6.29
C ALA A 9 3.69 -5.07 4.80
N SER A 10 4.47 -4.44 3.93
CA SER A 10 4.54 -4.61 2.47
C SER A 10 3.32 -4.20 1.59
N HIS A 11 3.63 -3.56 0.45
CA HIS A 11 2.68 -3.08 -0.57
C HIS A 11 3.16 -3.41 -1.99
N ALA A 12 2.27 -3.90 -2.86
CA ALA A 12 2.49 -3.96 -4.31
C ALA A 12 1.60 -2.93 -5.01
N SER A 13 2.19 -2.16 -5.91
CA SER A 13 1.45 -1.62 -7.05
C SER A 13 1.45 -2.69 -8.15
N LEU A 14 0.27 -2.95 -8.68
CA LEU A 14 0.00 -4.17 -9.43
C LEU A 14 0.53 -4.07 -10.87
N GLY A 15 1.68 -4.67 -11.10
CA GLY A 15 2.07 -5.13 -12.42
C GLY A 15 1.38 -6.46 -12.74
N LEU A 16 0.45 -6.43 -13.71
CA LEU A 16 -0.14 -7.57 -14.43
C LEU A 16 0.31 -8.99 -13.98
N LEU A 17 -0.51 -9.67 -13.17
CA LEU A 17 -0.47 -11.13 -13.06
C LEU A 17 -1.90 -11.68 -13.03
N LEU A 18 -2.32 -12.23 -14.17
CA LEU A 18 -3.41 -13.17 -14.31
C LEU A 18 -2.85 -14.58 -14.12
N ASN A 19 -3.47 -15.42 -13.28
CA ASN A 19 -3.77 -16.83 -13.59
C ASN A 19 -4.56 -17.53 -12.46
N ASP A 20 -5.30 -18.57 -12.85
CA ASP A 20 -6.37 -19.26 -12.13
C ASP A 20 -5.92 -20.36 -11.13
N ASN A 21 -6.39 -20.27 -9.85
CA ASN A 21 -6.66 -21.33 -8.82
C ASN A 21 -5.52 -22.30 -8.31
N PRO A 22 -5.67 -23.03 -7.16
CA PRO A 22 -6.33 -22.80 -5.85
C PRO A 22 -5.36 -23.11 -4.61
N CYS A 23 -5.22 -22.39 -3.48
CA CYS A 23 -5.84 -21.16 -3.00
C CYS A 23 -6.08 -20.23 -4.16
N PRO A 24 -6.99 -19.25 -4.10
CA PRO A 24 -6.87 -18.17 -5.06
C PRO A 24 -5.53 -17.38 -4.86
N SER A 25 -4.46 -18.00 -4.34
CA SER A 25 -3.15 -17.50 -3.92
C SER A 25 -2.25 -17.09 -5.07
N THR A 26 -2.83 -16.74 -6.22
CA THR A 26 -2.21 -15.72 -7.07
C THR A 26 -2.42 -14.33 -6.49
N SER A 27 -3.32 -14.16 -5.52
CA SER A 27 -3.40 -12.94 -4.74
C SER A 27 -2.14 -12.75 -3.90
N SER A 28 -1.43 -11.66 -4.15
CA SER A 28 -0.28 -11.19 -3.38
C SER A 28 -0.59 -10.99 -1.88
N LEU A 29 -1.87 -10.90 -1.51
CA LEU A 29 -2.32 -10.94 -0.12
C LEU A 29 -1.86 -12.22 0.61
N CYS A 30 -1.91 -13.37 -0.07
CA CYS A 30 -1.48 -14.65 0.49
C CYS A 30 0.03 -14.69 0.75
N TRP A 31 0.81 -13.89 0.02
CA TRP A 31 2.27 -13.85 0.19
C TRP A 31 2.67 -12.98 1.39
N GLY A 32 1.82 -12.03 1.78
CA GLY A 32 2.05 -11.14 2.93
C GLY A 32 1.82 -9.66 2.63
N GLN A 33 1.42 -9.30 1.40
CA GLN A 33 1.05 -7.93 1.08
C GLN A 33 -0.14 -7.47 1.94
N ARG A 34 -0.05 -6.28 2.54
CA ARG A 34 -1.13 -5.69 3.35
C ARG A 34 -1.56 -4.30 2.93
N VAL A 35 -0.91 -3.72 1.94
CA VAL A 35 -1.34 -2.46 1.34
C VAL A 35 -1.48 -2.68 -0.15
N ILE A 36 -2.60 -2.29 -0.75
CA ILE A 36 -2.89 -2.47 -2.18
C ILE A 36 -3.17 -1.10 -2.78
N ASP A 37 -2.54 -0.76 -3.92
CA ASP A 37 -2.81 0.47 -4.69
C ASP A 37 -3.51 0.09 -5.99
N ILE A 38 -4.75 0.55 -6.10
CA ILE A 38 -5.61 0.34 -7.26
C ILE A 38 -5.95 1.69 -7.87
N ARG A 39 -5.76 1.78 -9.18
CA ARG A 39 -6.14 2.95 -9.96
C ARG A 39 -7.31 2.60 -10.86
N VAL A 40 -8.34 3.43 -10.89
CA VAL A 40 -9.58 3.18 -11.65
C VAL A 40 -9.91 4.34 -12.58
N GLN A 41 -10.64 4.02 -13.64
CA GLN A 41 -11.28 4.99 -14.54
C GLN A 41 -12.79 5.03 -14.36
N GLU A 42 -13.49 5.86 -15.13
CA GLU A 42 -14.91 6.21 -15.05
C GLU A 42 -15.85 5.00 -14.96
N ASP A 43 -15.52 3.93 -15.69
CA ASP A 43 -16.31 2.70 -15.77
C ASP A 43 -15.96 1.68 -14.67
N ARG A 44 -15.26 2.08 -13.60
CA ARG A 44 -14.78 1.23 -12.50
C ARG A 44 -13.80 0.12 -12.94
N LYS A 45 -13.17 0.29 -14.11
CA LYS A 45 -12.10 -0.60 -14.56
C LYS A 45 -10.77 -0.16 -13.97
N VAL A 46 -9.96 -1.13 -13.57
CA VAL A 46 -8.58 -0.92 -13.14
C VAL A 46 -7.75 -0.53 -14.35
N CYS A 47 -6.95 0.52 -14.22
CA CYS A 47 -6.12 1.03 -15.30
C CYS A 47 -4.76 1.55 -14.83
N HIS A 48 -3.87 1.80 -15.79
CA HIS A 48 -2.60 2.51 -15.60
C HIS A 48 -2.35 3.40 -16.82
N GLY A 49 -2.51 4.71 -16.65
CA GLY A 49 -2.73 5.64 -17.75
C GLY A 49 -3.82 5.12 -18.68
N VAL A 50 -3.53 5.07 -19.98
CA VAL A 50 -4.48 4.61 -21.01
C VAL A 50 -4.72 3.09 -21.03
N LEU A 51 -3.96 2.30 -20.26
CA LEU A 51 -4.06 0.84 -20.26
C LEU A 51 -5.18 0.40 -19.32
N VAL A 52 -6.30 -0.04 -19.90
CA VAL A 52 -7.47 -0.52 -19.17
C VAL A 52 -7.45 -2.04 -19.08
N THR A 53 -7.82 -2.58 -17.92
CA THR A 53 -7.76 -4.03 -17.66
C THR A 53 -9.14 -4.59 -17.24
N TYR A 54 -9.26 -5.09 -16.02
CA TYR A 54 -10.44 -5.76 -15.48
C TYR A 54 -11.25 -4.83 -14.54
N SER A 55 -12.46 -5.24 -14.15
CA SER A 55 -13.28 -4.49 -13.19
C SER A 55 -12.67 -4.52 -11.79
N ILE A 56 -12.74 -3.41 -11.04
CA ILE A 56 -12.36 -3.39 -9.62
C ILE A 56 -13.13 -4.44 -8.80
N ASP A 57 -14.29 -4.90 -9.25
CA ASP A 57 -15.05 -5.99 -8.61
C ASP A 57 -14.18 -7.25 -8.38
N VAL A 58 -13.21 -7.52 -9.25
CA VAL A 58 -12.25 -8.63 -9.09
C VAL A 58 -11.39 -8.40 -7.84
N VAL A 59 -10.84 -7.19 -7.66
CA VAL A 59 -10.03 -6.84 -6.48
C VAL A 59 -10.86 -6.94 -5.20
N ILE A 60 -12.08 -6.39 -5.22
CA ILE A 60 -12.99 -6.42 -4.08
C ILE A 60 -13.33 -7.87 -3.70
N LYS A 61 -13.58 -8.74 -4.69
CA LYS A 61 -13.84 -10.15 -4.47
C LYS A 61 -12.64 -10.84 -3.80
N ASP A 62 -11.42 -10.57 -4.26
CA ASP A 62 -10.22 -11.17 -3.71
C ASP A 62 -9.94 -10.70 -2.28
N VAL A 63 -10.11 -9.40 -2.00
CA VAL A 63 -10.03 -8.85 -0.64
C VAL A 63 -11.06 -9.51 0.28
N LYS A 64 -12.33 -9.59 -0.14
CA LYS A 64 -13.39 -10.26 0.64
C LYS A 64 -13.07 -11.72 0.91
N LYS A 65 -12.58 -12.43 -0.10
CA LYS A 65 -12.20 -13.84 0.03
C LYS A 65 -11.08 -14.01 1.05
N PHE A 66 -10.00 -13.24 0.93
CA PHE A 66 -8.91 -13.25 1.89
C PHE A 66 -9.37 -12.93 3.32
N LEU A 67 -10.26 -11.94 3.50
CA LEU A 67 -10.82 -11.63 4.80
C LEU A 67 -11.70 -12.76 5.34
N SER A 68 -12.44 -13.48 4.50
CA SER A 68 -13.23 -14.64 4.94
C SER A 68 -12.37 -15.82 5.38
N GLU A 69 -11.14 -15.92 4.88
CA GLU A 69 -10.19 -17.01 5.15
C GLU A 69 -9.20 -16.66 6.29
N THR A 70 -9.25 -15.43 6.82
CA THR A 70 -8.36 -14.93 7.88
C THR A 70 -9.15 -14.33 9.05
N GLN A 71 -8.51 -14.15 10.21
CA GLN A 71 -9.19 -13.62 11.41
C GLN A 71 -8.67 -12.25 11.88
N SER A 72 -7.38 -11.99 11.74
CA SER A 72 -6.71 -10.84 12.35
C SER A 72 -6.07 -9.87 11.34
N GLU A 73 -6.05 -10.23 10.06
CA GLU A 73 -5.31 -9.47 9.05
C GLU A 73 -5.98 -8.13 8.75
N ILE A 74 -5.21 -7.05 8.82
CA ILE A 74 -5.65 -5.71 8.41
C ILE A 74 -5.10 -5.43 7.00
N ILE A 75 -5.91 -4.79 6.16
CA ILE A 75 -5.51 -4.35 4.81
C ILE A 75 -5.70 -2.83 4.71
N ILE A 76 -4.74 -2.15 4.11
CA ILE A 76 -4.96 -0.81 3.53
C ILE A 76 -5.25 -0.99 2.05
N LEU A 77 -6.46 -0.63 1.64
CA LEU A 77 -6.85 -0.60 0.23
C LEU A 77 -6.85 0.87 -0.22
N GLU A 78 -5.79 1.28 -0.90
CA GLU A 78 -5.75 2.55 -1.61
C GLU A 78 -6.44 2.38 -2.95
N VAL A 79 -7.47 3.19 -3.17
CA VAL A 79 -8.13 3.31 -4.47
C VAL A 79 -8.05 4.77 -4.89
N ARG A 80 -7.68 5.01 -6.14
CA ARG A 80 -7.57 6.36 -6.70
C ARG A 80 -8.12 6.41 -8.12
N THR A 81 -8.67 7.54 -8.52
CA THR A 81 -8.94 7.80 -9.94
C THR A 81 -7.61 8.01 -10.66
N GLU A 82 -7.43 7.31 -11.77
CA GLU A 82 -6.18 7.40 -12.53
C GLU A 82 -6.04 8.77 -13.20
N PHE A 83 -4.80 9.25 -13.29
CA PHE A 83 -4.52 10.53 -13.93
C PHE A 83 -5.04 10.56 -15.38
N GLY A 84 -5.80 11.61 -15.71
CA GLY A 84 -6.41 11.77 -17.04
C GLY A 84 -7.80 11.13 -17.18
N HIS A 85 -8.31 10.48 -16.14
CA HIS A 85 -9.67 9.94 -16.09
C HIS A 85 -10.58 10.72 -15.12
N GLU A 86 -11.88 10.49 -15.25
CA GLU A 86 -12.91 10.96 -14.32
C GLU A 86 -13.19 9.95 -13.21
N ASP A 87 -13.71 10.44 -12.09
CA ASP A 87 -14.12 9.56 -11.01
C ASP A 87 -15.30 8.69 -11.45
N PRO A 88 -15.35 7.41 -11.07
CA PRO A 88 -16.55 6.62 -11.28
C PRO A 88 -17.74 7.27 -10.53
N PRO A 89 -18.94 7.29 -11.14
CA PRO A 89 -20.11 7.87 -10.50
C PRO A 89 -20.42 7.20 -9.15
N GLU A 90 -20.65 8.00 -8.12
CA GLU A 90 -21.01 7.55 -6.75
C GLU A 90 -20.07 6.48 -6.16
N PHE A 91 -18.79 6.50 -6.56
CA PHE A 91 -17.87 5.42 -6.25
C PHE A 91 -17.58 5.24 -4.75
N ASN A 92 -17.69 6.31 -3.97
CA ASN A 92 -17.60 6.23 -2.51
C ASN A 92 -18.70 5.32 -1.93
N LYS A 93 -19.96 5.48 -2.37
CA LYS A 93 -21.06 4.62 -1.94
C LYS A 93 -20.83 3.18 -2.37
N TYR A 94 -20.36 2.97 -3.59
CA TYR A 94 -20.00 1.64 -4.07
C TYR A 94 -18.94 0.98 -3.18
N LEU A 95 -17.85 1.68 -2.83
CA LEU A 95 -16.81 1.14 -1.94
C LEU A 95 -17.35 0.83 -0.54
N GLU A 96 -18.20 1.71 0.00
CA GLU A 96 -18.88 1.52 1.28
C GLU A 96 -19.78 0.28 1.29
N GLU A 97 -20.64 0.12 0.28
CA GLU A 97 -21.54 -1.03 0.14
C GLU A 97 -20.77 -2.32 -0.10
N GLN A 98 -19.70 -2.26 -0.89
CA GLN A 98 -18.90 -3.44 -1.17
C GLN A 98 -18.13 -3.88 0.08
N LEU A 99 -17.43 -3.00 0.77
CA LEU A 99 -16.56 -3.41 1.88
C LEU A 99 -17.32 -3.54 3.21
N GLY A 100 -18.42 -2.82 3.38
CA GLY A 100 -19.38 -2.96 4.48
C GLY A 100 -18.72 -3.00 5.86
N ASP A 101 -19.10 -3.99 6.65
CA ASP A 101 -18.66 -4.15 8.04
C ASP A 101 -17.14 -4.40 8.19
N TYR A 102 -16.43 -4.69 7.11
CA TYR A 102 -14.98 -4.77 7.16
C TYR A 102 -14.31 -3.39 7.27
N LEU A 103 -15.00 -2.29 6.97
CA LEU A 103 -14.40 -0.96 6.96
C LEU A 103 -14.02 -0.47 8.36
N VAL A 104 -12.74 -0.12 8.53
CA VAL A 104 -12.24 0.67 9.64
C VAL A 104 -12.54 2.14 9.34
N PRO A 105 -13.47 2.78 10.08
CA PRO A 105 -13.89 4.13 9.79
C PRO A 105 -12.74 5.11 9.98
N HIS A 106 -12.85 6.24 9.32
CA HIS A 106 -11.87 7.31 9.36
C HIS A 106 -11.84 7.99 10.73
N ASP A 107 -10.89 7.57 11.57
CA ASP A 107 -10.70 8.00 12.96
C ASP A 107 -9.20 8.07 13.27
N GLU A 108 -8.68 9.25 13.59
CA GLU A 108 -7.26 9.43 13.91
C GLU A 108 -6.81 8.69 15.16
N ASN A 109 -7.75 8.30 16.03
CA ASN A 109 -7.43 7.49 17.20
C ASN A 109 -7.03 6.05 16.82
N VAL A 110 -7.27 5.63 15.58
CA VAL A 110 -6.79 4.33 15.06
C VAL A 110 -5.27 4.17 15.20
N PHE A 111 -4.49 5.26 15.14
CA PHE A 111 -3.04 5.20 15.33
C PHE A 111 -2.61 4.92 16.78
N GLU A 112 -3.53 4.98 17.74
CA GLU A 112 -3.30 4.65 19.16
C GLU A 112 -3.86 3.28 19.54
N LYS A 113 -4.63 2.66 18.64
CA LYS A 113 -5.26 1.37 18.85
C LYS A 113 -4.33 0.23 18.45
N THR A 114 -4.47 -0.86 19.17
CA THR A 114 -3.94 -2.17 18.76
C THR A 114 -4.82 -2.82 17.70
N ILE A 115 -4.28 -3.84 17.03
CA ILE A 115 -5.07 -4.65 16.09
C ILE A 115 -6.32 -5.23 16.77
N ALA A 116 -6.18 -5.72 18.02
CA ALA A 116 -7.30 -6.30 18.77
C ALA A 116 -8.45 -5.31 19.00
N GLU A 117 -8.14 -4.02 19.20
CA GLU A 117 -9.14 -2.97 19.42
C GLU A 117 -9.82 -2.49 18.12
N VAL A 118 -9.23 -2.77 16.97
CA VAL A 118 -9.80 -2.42 15.66
C VAL A 118 -10.68 -3.53 15.11
N LEU A 119 -10.40 -4.78 15.46
CA LEU A 119 -11.24 -5.93 15.10
C LEU A 119 -12.68 -5.78 15.63
N PRO A 120 -13.70 -6.25 14.89
CA PRO A 120 -13.62 -7.10 13.69
C PRO A 120 -13.43 -6.34 12.37
N LYS A 121 -13.28 -5.01 12.41
CA LYS A 121 -13.02 -4.20 11.21
C LYS A 121 -11.59 -4.42 10.75
N ARG A 122 -11.39 -4.54 9.44
CA ARG A 122 -10.13 -5.04 8.85
C ARG A 122 -9.64 -4.32 7.60
N VAL A 123 -10.42 -3.42 7.01
CA VAL A 123 -10.04 -2.68 5.80
C VAL A 123 -10.01 -1.19 6.08
N ILE A 124 -8.83 -0.59 6.00
CA ILE A 124 -8.67 0.86 5.89
C ILE A 124 -8.72 1.19 4.40
N CYS A 125 -9.87 1.64 3.90
CA CYS A 125 -10.02 2.00 2.49
C CYS A 125 -9.72 3.49 2.30
N VAL A 126 -8.62 3.81 1.64
CA VAL A 126 -8.24 5.18 1.28
C VAL A 126 -8.76 5.47 -0.11
N TRP A 127 -9.77 6.34 -0.22
CA TRP A 127 -10.32 6.76 -1.50
C TRP A 127 -9.77 8.13 -1.90
N LYS A 128 -9.13 8.22 -3.06
CA LYS A 128 -8.52 9.44 -3.61
C LYS A 128 -9.20 9.84 -4.94
N PRO A 129 -10.40 10.44 -4.89
CA PRO A 129 -11.05 11.00 -6.08
C PRO A 129 -10.29 12.23 -6.61
N ILE A 130 -10.46 12.54 -7.90
CA ILE A 130 -9.95 13.77 -8.53
C ILE A 130 -10.95 14.92 -8.38
N LYS A 131 -12.24 14.69 -8.68
CA LYS A 131 -13.27 15.77 -8.74
C LYS A 131 -14.31 15.66 -7.64
N SER A 132 -14.64 14.44 -7.24
CA SER A 132 -15.64 14.14 -6.23
C SER A 132 -15.14 14.59 -4.85
N PRO A 133 -16.06 14.92 -3.92
CA PRO A 133 -15.67 15.30 -2.57
C PRO A 133 -14.81 14.23 -1.90
N GLN A 134 -13.69 14.65 -1.32
CA GLN A 134 -12.84 13.76 -0.52
C GLN A 134 -13.62 13.23 0.71
N PRO A 135 -13.37 11.99 1.14
CA PRO A 135 -13.91 11.48 2.39
C PRO A 135 -13.58 12.40 3.57
N LYS A 136 -14.51 12.51 4.53
CA LYS A 136 -14.33 13.38 5.71
C LYS A 136 -13.98 12.56 6.94
N THR A 137 -13.41 13.20 7.96
CA THR A 137 -13.23 12.57 9.28
C THR A 137 -14.58 12.05 9.81
N GLY A 138 -14.58 10.83 10.34
CA GLY A 138 -15.79 10.11 10.77
C GLY A 138 -16.51 9.31 9.69
N SER A 139 -16.17 9.49 8.40
CA SER A 139 -16.77 8.69 7.32
C SER A 139 -16.18 7.27 7.26
N PRO A 140 -16.85 6.30 6.60
CA PRO A 140 -16.31 4.95 6.48
C PRO A 140 -15.00 4.86 5.67
N LEU A 141 -14.77 5.80 4.74
CA LEU A 141 -13.59 5.86 3.88
C LEU A 141 -12.58 6.90 4.38
N TRP A 142 -11.31 6.62 4.17
CA TRP A 142 -10.20 7.52 4.51
C TRP A 142 -9.84 8.40 3.31
N SER A 143 -9.45 9.64 3.57
CA SER A 143 -9.03 10.58 2.51
C SER A 143 -7.54 10.47 2.18
N ALA A 144 -7.15 11.05 1.05
CA ALA A 144 -5.77 11.04 0.58
C ALA A 144 -4.74 11.57 1.58
N GLY A 145 -5.14 12.45 2.50
CA GLY A 145 -4.26 13.08 3.49
C GLY A 145 -3.67 12.13 4.54
N TYR A 146 -4.18 10.89 4.62
CA TYR A 146 -3.78 9.90 5.64
C TYR A 146 -2.94 8.75 5.10
N LEU A 147 -2.72 8.67 3.78
CA LEU A 147 -1.73 7.80 3.16
C LEU A 147 -0.86 8.64 2.22
N ARG A 148 0.33 8.99 2.73
CA ARG A 148 1.27 9.91 2.10
C ARG A 148 2.49 9.17 1.59
N ASP A 149 3.06 9.68 0.51
CA ASP A 149 4.37 9.29 -0.02
C ASP A 149 5.04 10.52 -0.64
N ASN A 150 6.31 10.37 -1.00
CA ASN A 150 7.07 11.35 -1.75
C ASN A 150 7.62 10.67 -3.01
N TRP A 151 6.72 10.26 -3.91
CA TRP A 151 7.13 9.72 -5.20
C TRP A 151 7.95 10.76 -5.99
N ILE A 152 8.95 10.27 -6.73
CA ILE A 152 9.76 11.06 -7.65
C ILE A 152 9.85 10.34 -8.99
N ASN A 153 9.82 11.09 -10.09
CA ASN A 153 9.95 10.55 -11.43
C ASN A 153 11.44 10.30 -11.75
N THR A 154 11.91 9.09 -11.50
CA THR A 154 13.28 8.68 -11.85
C THR A 154 13.32 7.21 -12.20
N ASP A 155 14.15 6.86 -13.16
CA ASP A 155 14.47 5.46 -13.49
C ASP A 155 15.75 4.97 -12.78
N LEU A 156 16.47 5.86 -12.07
CA LEU A 156 17.77 5.58 -11.46
C LEU A 156 17.61 5.02 -10.03
N PRO A 157 18.06 3.78 -9.76
CA PRO A 157 17.94 3.15 -8.44
C PRO A 157 18.62 3.95 -7.32
N SER A 158 19.80 4.52 -7.56
CA SER A 158 20.54 5.30 -6.54
C SER A 158 19.81 6.59 -6.17
N THR A 159 19.33 7.33 -7.18
CA THR A 159 18.53 8.55 -6.96
C THR A 159 17.26 8.22 -6.18
N LYS A 160 16.57 7.13 -6.52
CA LYS A 160 15.38 6.69 -5.79
C LYS A 160 15.70 6.30 -4.34
N PHE A 161 16.78 5.54 -4.13
CA PHE A 161 17.23 5.12 -2.81
C PHE A 161 17.53 6.31 -1.89
N GLU A 162 18.35 7.25 -2.35
CA GLU A 162 18.74 8.44 -1.59
C GLU A 162 17.54 9.36 -1.32
N SER A 163 16.65 9.52 -2.31
CA SER A 163 15.41 10.29 -2.14
C SER A 163 14.50 9.68 -1.08
N ASN A 164 14.27 8.36 -1.14
CA ASN A 164 13.49 7.63 -0.16
C ASN A 164 14.09 7.75 1.25
N MET A 165 15.42 7.66 1.37
CA MET A 165 16.11 7.82 2.65
C MET A 165 15.96 9.24 3.21
N LYS A 166 16.13 10.25 2.36
CA LYS A 166 15.94 11.66 2.72
C LYS A 166 14.52 11.92 3.19
N HIS A 167 13.51 11.57 2.41
CA HIS A 167 12.13 11.87 2.78
C HIS A 167 11.64 11.08 3.99
N LEU A 168 12.14 9.86 4.19
CA LEU A 168 11.91 9.11 5.43
C LEU A 168 12.54 9.83 6.63
N SER A 169 13.74 10.41 6.49
CA SER A 169 14.42 11.18 7.54
C SER A 169 13.74 12.51 7.89
N GLU A 170 12.78 12.96 7.08
CA GLU A 170 11.97 14.15 7.34
C GLU A 170 10.64 13.79 8.03
N GLN A 171 10.26 12.51 8.03
CA GLN A 171 9.04 12.07 8.70
C GLN A 171 9.21 12.03 10.22
N GLN A 172 8.12 12.32 10.90
CA GLN A 172 7.99 12.00 12.31
C GLN A 172 7.97 10.47 12.54
N PRO A 173 8.41 10.00 13.74
CA PRO A 173 8.26 8.62 14.14
C PRO A 173 6.83 8.12 14.00
N VAL A 174 6.67 6.81 13.73
CA VAL A 174 5.35 6.18 13.57
C VAL A 174 4.46 6.39 14.79
N THR A 175 5.04 6.47 15.98
CA THR A 175 4.30 6.63 17.25
C THR A 175 3.74 8.03 17.47
N SER A 176 4.22 9.05 16.75
CA SER A 176 3.75 10.43 16.93
C SER A 176 2.90 10.94 15.77
N ARG A 177 3.01 10.35 14.58
CA ARG A 177 2.25 10.79 13.41
C ARG A 177 0.86 10.13 13.33
N LYS A 178 -0.11 10.90 12.81
CA LYS A 178 -1.51 10.47 12.59
C LYS A 178 -1.81 10.21 11.12
N TYR A 179 -0.84 9.64 10.40
CA TYR A 179 -0.99 9.25 9.01
C TYR A 179 -0.02 8.10 8.69
N PHE A 180 -0.38 7.30 7.69
CA PHE A 180 0.50 6.32 7.10
C PHE A 180 1.48 7.00 6.15
N TYR A 181 2.75 6.66 6.26
CA TYR A 181 3.77 7.06 5.31
C TYR A 181 4.30 5.85 4.55
N ARG A 182 4.18 5.89 3.23
CA ARG A 182 4.68 4.92 2.28
C ARG A 182 6.03 5.38 1.75
N VAL A 183 7.04 4.56 1.98
CA VAL A 183 8.28 4.59 1.20
C VAL A 183 8.06 3.74 -0.04
N GLU A 184 8.07 4.37 -1.20
CA GLU A 184 7.82 3.71 -2.47
C GLU A 184 9.12 3.35 -3.18
N ASN A 185 9.47 2.07 -3.24
CA ASN A 185 10.71 1.56 -3.83
C ASN A 185 10.54 1.17 -5.30
N ILE A 186 9.98 2.10 -6.08
CA ILE A 186 9.67 1.93 -7.50
C ILE A 186 10.39 3.00 -8.30
N VAL A 187 10.96 2.58 -9.41
CA VAL A 187 11.56 3.46 -10.42
C VAL A 187 10.71 3.42 -11.68
N THR A 188 10.52 4.58 -12.29
CA THR A 188 9.65 4.74 -13.46
C THR A 188 10.52 4.97 -14.68
N PRO A 189 10.33 4.22 -15.79
CA PRO A 189 11.04 4.50 -17.03
C PRO A 189 10.84 5.96 -17.45
N VAL A 190 11.93 6.64 -17.78
CA VAL A 190 11.92 8.00 -18.33
C VAL A 190 12.17 7.96 -19.84
N ALA A 191 11.73 8.98 -20.57
CA ALA A 191 11.64 8.96 -22.03
C ALA A 191 12.98 8.76 -22.76
N ASP A 192 14.10 9.05 -22.10
CA ASP A 192 15.47 8.86 -22.57
C ASP A 192 16.05 7.47 -22.25
N ASN A 193 15.33 6.61 -21.53
CA ASN A 193 15.74 5.23 -21.28
C ASN A 193 15.34 4.31 -22.45
N PRO A 194 16.27 3.53 -23.03
CA PRO A 194 15.97 2.58 -24.11
C PRO A 194 15.01 1.45 -23.68
N VAL A 195 14.88 1.21 -22.38
CA VAL A 195 13.95 0.25 -21.77
C VAL A 195 12.77 1.00 -21.18
N LEU A 196 11.69 1.08 -21.95
CA LEU A 196 10.44 1.74 -21.56
C LEU A 196 9.48 0.82 -20.78
N CYS A 197 9.86 -0.45 -20.58
CA CYS A 197 9.06 -1.38 -19.80
C CYS A 197 9.30 -1.17 -18.29
N VAL A 198 8.21 -1.04 -17.51
CA VAL A 198 8.27 -0.80 -16.07
C VAL A 198 8.98 -1.93 -15.32
N LYS A 199 8.75 -3.19 -15.72
CA LYS A 199 9.28 -4.37 -15.02
C LYS A 199 10.82 -4.43 -14.99
N PRO A 200 11.55 -4.43 -16.13
CA PRO A 200 13.00 -4.46 -16.08
C PRO A 200 13.62 -3.25 -15.38
N VAL A 201 12.95 -2.10 -15.44
CA VAL A 201 13.42 -0.88 -14.75
C VAL A 201 13.27 -1.04 -13.25
N THR A 202 12.11 -1.51 -12.77
CA THR A 202 11.81 -1.69 -11.35
C THR A 202 12.56 -2.85 -10.72
N GLU A 203 12.79 -3.95 -11.43
CA GLU A 203 13.60 -5.07 -10.91
C GLU A 203 15.01 -4.64 -10.48
N ARG A 204 15.53 -3.51 -11.01
CA ARG A 204 16.80 -2.92 -10.58
C ARG A 204 16.79 -2.41 -9.13
N THR A 205 15.64 -2.12 -8.54
CA THR A 205 15.54 -1.67 -7.13
C THR A 205 15.29 -2.81 -6.14
N HIS A 206 14.84 -3.99 -6.61
CA HIS A 206 14.45 -5.10 -5.73
C HIS A 206 15.61 -5.59 -4.87
N GLY A 207 16.79 -5.78 -5.48
CA GLY A 207 18.00 -6.24 -4.79
C GLY A 207 18.51 -5.32 -3.67
N PHE A 208 17.97 -4.09 -3.57
CA PHE A 208 18.35 -3.12 -2.55
C PHE A 208 17.36 -3.01 -1.39
N ALA A 209 16.27 -3.77 -1.38
CA ALA A 209 15.24 -3.68 -0.33
C ALA A 209 15.79 -3.93 1.08
N ARG A 210 16.53 -5.04 1.27
CA ARG A 210 17.18 -5.36 2.56
C ARG A 210 18.24 -4.34 2.95
N LEU A 211 19.01 -3.85 1.97
CA LEU A 211 19.99 -2.78 2.20
C LEU A 211 19.30 -1.50 2.67
N PHE A 212 18.18 -1.12 2.04
CA PHE A 212 17.39 0.06 2.43
C PHE A 212 16.91 -0.05 3.87
N MET A 213 16.33 -1.20 4.25
CA MET A 213 15.93 -1.46 5.63
C MET A 213 17.10 -1.36 6.59
N SER A 214 18.23 -2.02 6.30
CA SER A 214 19.44 -1.95 7.12
C SER A 214 19.96 -0.52 7.30
N GLN A 215 19.96 0.27 6.22
CA GLN A 215 20.35 1.68 6.26
C GLN A 215 19.38 2.53 7.10
N CYS A 216 18.08 2.22 7.12
CA CYS A 216 17.13 2.88 8.02
C CYS A 216 17.52 2.69 9.49
N PHE A 217 18.00 1.51 9.89
CA PHE A 217 18.51 1.27 11.24
C PHE A 217 19.82 2.01 11.49
N SER A 218 20.79 1.83 10.59
CA SER A 218 22.12 2.44 10.73
C SER A 218 22.07 3.97 10.82
N LYS A 219 21.07 4.61 10.19
CA LYS A 219 20.90 6.08 10.19
C LYS A 219 19.88 6.58 11.24
N GLY A 220 19.27 5.70 12.03
CA GLY A 220 18.32 6.08 13.08
C GLY A 220 16.95 6.53 12.57
N TYR A 221 16.49 6.00 11.44
CA TYR A 221 15.18 6.30 10.82
C TYR A 221 14.24 5.11 10.82
N ALA A 222 14.64 3.96 11.38
CA ALA A 222 13.84 2.74 11.39
C ALA A 222 12.47 2.95 12.06
N ASP A 223 12.40 3.73 13.13
CA ASP A 223 11.15 4.07 13.84
C ASP A 223 10.14 4.88 13.00
N ARG A 224 10.54 5.40 11.84
CA ARG A 224 9.70 6.12 10.88
C ARG A 224 9.18 5.23 9.75
N LEU A 225 9.84 4.09 9.50
CA LEU A 225 9.50 3.14 8.44
C LEU A 225 8.29 2.29 8.84
N GLN A 226 7.19 2.44 8.10
CA GLN A 226 5.91 1.74 8.35
C GLN A 226 5.44 0.97 7.12
N ILE A 227 5.20 1.65 6.00
CA ILE A 227 4.83 1.02 4.74
C ILE A 227 6.03 1.10 3.80
N PHE A 228 6.45 -0.06 3.29
CA PHE A 228 7.46 -0.17 2.25
C PHE A 228 6.84 -0.86 1.04
N SER A 229 6.86 -0.19 -0.10
CA SER A 229 6.19 -0.65 -1.32
C SER A 229 7.13 -0.90 -2.48
N THR A 230 6.76 -1.79 -3.39
CA THR A 230 7.47 -2.04 -4.65
C THR A 230 6.50 -2.57 -5.71
N ASP A 231 6.85 -2.53 -6.99
CA ASP A 231 6.09 -3.26 -8.02
C ASP A 231 6.57 -4.71 -8.05
N PHE A 232 5.80 -5.61 -8.68
CA PHE A 232 6.23 -6.99 -8.92
C PHE A 232 6.73 -7.72 -7.66
N ILE A 233 6.02 -7.57 -6.53
CA ILE A 233 6.40 -8.18 -5.25
C ILE A 233 6.91 -9.61 -5.44
N ASP A 234 8.09 -9.87 -4.89
CA ASP A 234 8.67 -11.20 -4.76
C ASP A 234 8.71 -11.63 -3.29
N GLN A 235 9.00 -12.91 -3.09
CA GLN A 235 9.04 -13.52 -1.77
C GLN A 235 10.15 -12.91 -0.88
N ASP A 236 11.32 -12.55 -1.43
CA ASP A 236 12.42 -12.00 -0.61
C ASP A 236 12.04 -10.63 -0.02
N PHE A 237 11.38 -9.79 -0.82
CA PHE A 237 10.87 -8.51 -0.36
C PHE A 237 9.87 -8.66 0.79
N VAL A 238 8.93 -9.60 0.66
CA VAL A 238 7.93 -9.86 1.70
C VAL A 238 8.59 -10.43 2.95
N ASP A 239 9.47 -11.42 2.81
CA ASP A 239 10.19 -12.02 3.93
C ASP A 239 11.03 -10.98 4.68
N ALA A 240 11.64 -10.03 3.97
CA ALA A 240 12.35 -8.91 4.60
C ALA A 240 11.39 -8.01 5.41
N CYS A 241 10.22 -7.66 4.87
CA CYS A 241 9.24 -6.82 5.55
C CYS A 241 8.60 -7.51 6.77
N VAL A 242 8.25 -8.79 6.61
CA VAL A 242 7.67 -9.62 7.69
C VAL A 242 8.71 -9.86 8.76
N GLY A 243 9.94 -10.24 8.39
CA GLY A 243 11.04 -10.45 9.33
C GLY A 243 11.34 -9.20 10.17
N LEU A 244 11.37 -8.02 9.54
CA LEU A 244 11.49 -6.75 10.26
C LEU A 244 10.33 -6.52 11.24
N THR A 245 9.11 -6.84 10.84
CA THR A 245 7.93 -6.69 11.69
C THR A 245 7.98 -7.63 12.90
N CYS A 246 8.30 -8.91 12.69
CA CYS A 246 8.49 -9.88 13.75
C CYS A 246 9.61 -9.45 14.72
N ALA A 247 10.77 -9.07 14.19
CA ALA A 247 11.89 -8.60 15.00
C ALA A 247 11.48 -7.42 15.88
N ARG A 248 10.68 -6.48 15.36
CA ARG A 248 10.20 -5.36 16.16
C ARG A 248 9.22 -5.77 17.26
N VAL A 249 8.30 -6.70 16.98
CA VAL A 249 7.33 -7.19 17.98
C VAL A 249 8.04 -7.91 19.12
N GLU A 250 9.10 -8.65 18.80
CA GLU A 250 9.89 -9.41 19.77
C GLU A 250 10.96 -8.55 20.48
N GLY A 251 11.12 -7.29 20.10
CA GLY A 251 12.17 -6.41 20.64
C GLY A 251 13.60 -6.79 20.21
N ARG A 252 13.74 -7.43 19.04
CA ARG A 252 15.00 -7.92 18.44
C ARG A 252 15.43 -7.14 17.19
N ALA A 253 14.74 -6.06 16.86
CA ALA A 253 15.00 -5.23 15.68
C ALA A 253 16.22 -4.31 15.86
#